data_AF-A0A6G1AU36-F1
#
_entry.id   AF-A0A6G1AU36-F1
#
_cell.length_a   1.000
_cell.length_b   1.000
_cell.length_c   1.000
_cell.angle_alpha   90.00
_cell.angle_beta   90.00
_cell.angle_gamma   90.00
#
_symmetry.space_group_name_H-M   'P 1'
#
loop_
_entity.id
_entity.type
_entity.pdbx_description
1 polymer ?
#
loop_
_entity_poly.entity_id
_entity_poly.type
_entity_poly.pdbx_seq_one_letter_code
_entity_poly.pdbx_strand_id
1 'polypeptide(L)'
;MLLLLLSCLLLAINGESCLVCWPELSALIDYDLQILWGTPGPPTELSQSLHTLFLKDRVFVKPWYLDQDHMEEAAAELFYHVDEAIKKFRDNKPSLLEEIHIQKKVFTEKLDEISEELKEK
;
A
#
# COMPACT_ATOMS: atom_id res chain seq x y z
N MET A 1 -10.53 5.21 19.63
CA MET A 1 -11.04 6.14 18.59
C MET A 1 -10.53 7.57 18.78
N LEU A 2 -10.74 8.23 19.93
CA LEU A 2 -10.23 9.60 20.16
C LEU A 2 -8.69 9.71 20.10
N LEU A 3 -7.96 8.71 20.61
CA LEU A 3 -6.49 8.65 20.60
C LEU A 3 -5.90 8.48 19.18
N LEU A 4 -6.60 7.77 18.28
CA LEU A 4 -6.20 7.58 16.88
C LEU A 4 -6.35 8.88 16.07
N LEU A 5 -7.44 9.61 16.33
CA LEU A 5 -7.69 10.92 15.73
C LEU A 5 -6.66 11.97 16.22
N LEU A 6 -6.27 11.89 17.50
CA LEU A 6 -5.22 12.73 18.09
C LEU A 6 -3.82 12.42 17.54
N SER A 7 -3.49 11.15 17.29
CA SER A 7 -2.20 10.79 16.66
C SER A 7 -2.11 11.28 15.21
N CYS A 8 -3.22 11.24 14.46
CA CYS A 8 -3.26 11.75 13.09
C CYS A 8 -3.06 13.28 13.03
N LEU A 9 -3.67 14.02 13.96
CA LEU A 9 -3.55 15.48 14.04
C LEU A 9 -2.16 15.95 14.51
N LEU A 10 -1.44 15.14 15.31
CA LEU A 10 -0.10 15.48 15.81
C LEU A 10 1.01 15.10 14.82
N LEU A 11 0.85 14.02 14.05
CA LEU A 11 1.85 13.60 13.04
C LEU A 11 1.95 14.54 11.83
N ALA A 12 0.85 15.23 11.50
CA ALA A 12 0.81 16.24 10.43
C ALA A 12 1.83 17.39 10.63
N ILE A 13 2.30 17.61 11.86
CA ILE A 13 3.23 18.69 12.20
C ILE A 13 4.70 18.27 11.94
N ASN A 14 4.99 16.96 11.92
CA ASN A 14 6.37 16.43 11.89
C ASN A 14 6.75 15.75 10.57
N GLY A 15 5.84 15.66 9.59
CA GLY A 15 6.17 15.03 8.31
C GLY A 15 6.41 13.52 8.38
N GLU A 16 5.93 12.85 9.44
CA GLU A 16 5.91 11.40 9.48
C GLU A 16 4.83 10.87 8.53
N SER A 17 5.08 9.74 7.88
CA SER A 17 4.21 9.22 6.83
C SER A 17 2.84 8.78 7.33
N CYS A 18 1.84 8.97 6.46
CA CYS A 18 0.46 8.54 6.63
C CYS A 18 0.28 7.00 6.81
N LEU A 19 1.31 6.15 6.62
CA LEU A 19 1.21 4.72 6.94
C LEU A 19 0.90 4.43 8.42
N VAL A 20 1.32 5.33 9.33
CA VAL A 20 0.93 5.25 10.76
C VAL A 20 -0.53 5.65 10.98
N CYS A 21 -1.09 6.45 10.07
CA CYS A 21 -2.48 6.90 10.10
C CYS A 21 -3.46 5.82 9.60
N TRP A 22 -2.94 4.72 9.02
CA TRP A 22 -3.75 3.61 8.55
C TRP A 22 -3.42 2.28 9.26
N PRO A 23 -3.69 2.18 10.57
CA PRO A 23 -3.30 1.01 11.37
C PRO A 23 -3.98 -0.29 10.92
N GLU A 24 -5.13 -0.21 10.26
CA GLU A 24 -5.85 -1.37 9.70
C GLU A 24 -5.32 -1.85 8.35
N LEU A 25 -4.41 -1.11 7.70
CA LEU A 25 -3.97 -1.37 6.32
C LEU A 25 -3.47 -2.81 6.10
N SER A 26 -2.65 -3.31 7.03
CA SER A 26 -2.14 -4.69 6.96
C SER A 26 -3.29 -5.72 6.97
N ALA A 27 -4.29 -5.53 7.84
CA ALA A 27 -5.44 -6.44 7.90
C ALA A 27 -6.34 -6.32 6.66
N LEU A 28 -6.49 -5.12 6.10
CA LEU A 28 -7.24 -4.89 4.87
C LEU A 28 -6.57 -5.57 3.67
N ILE A 29 -5.24 -5.50 3.57
CA ILE A 29 -4.49 -6.19 2.51
C ILE A 29 -4.74 -7.69 2.54
N ASP A 30 -4.67 -8.32 3.72
CA ASP A 30 -4.91 -9.76 3.84
C ASP A 30 -6.36 -10.10 3.50
N TYR A 31 -7.32 -9.28 3.93
CA TYR A 31 -8.73 -9.46 3.61
C TYR A 31 -8.99 -9.37 2.10
N ASP A 32 -8.50 -8.32 1.43
CA ASP A 32 -8.69 -8.12 0.00
C ASP A 32 -7.99 -9.22 -0.80
N LEU A 33 -6.76 -9.57 -0.43
CA LEU A 33 -6.03 -10.65 -1.10
C LEU A 33 -6.73 -11.99 -0.93
N GLN A 34 -7.33 -12.25 0.23
CA GLN A 34 -8.14 -13.45 0.46
C GLN A 34 -9.41 -13.47 -0.39
N ILE A 35 -10.02 -12.33 -0.67
CA ILE A 35 -11.17 -12.21 -1.59
C ILE A 35 -10.73 -12.45 -3.03
N LEU A 36 -9.70 -11.74 -3.48
CA LEU A 36 -9.19 -11.86 -4.85
C LEU A 36 -8.72 -13.28 -5.16
N TRP A 37 -8.11 -13.94 -4.16
CA TRP A 37 -7.58 -15.29 -4.34
C TRP A 37 -8.61 -16.40 -4.11
N GLY A 38 -9.52 -16.27 -3.16
CA GLY A 38 -10.49 -17.32 -2.83
C GLY A 38 -9.91 -18.50 -2.02
N THR A 39 -10.57 -19.66 -2.07
CA THR A 39 -10.18 -20.87 -1.31
C THR A 39 -9.53 -21.92 -2.22
N PRO A 40 -8.38 -22.51 -1.84
CA PRO A 40 -7.55 -22.19 -0.67
C PRO A 40 -6.93 -20.79 -0.81
N GLY A 41 -6.56 -20.16 0.33
CA GLY A 41 -6.01 -18.79 0.37
C GLY A 41 -4.74 -18.57 -0.47
N PRO A 42 -4.29 -17.31 -0.59
CA PRO A 42 -3.17 -16.94 -1.45
C PRO A 42 -1.85 -17.61 -1.03
N PRO A 43 -0.88 -17.75 -1.95
CA PRO A 43 0.47 -18.16 -1.60
C PRO A 43 1.06 -17.19 -0.58
N THR A 44 1.71 -17.72 0.45
CA THR A 44 2.30 -16.92 1.52
C THR A 44 3.27 -15.86 0.98
N GLU A 45 4.02 -16.18 -0.08
CA GLU A 45 4.98 -15.26 -0.70
C GLU A 45 4.30 -14.03 -1.34
N LEU A 46 3.06 -14.19 -1.82
CA LEU A 46 2.29 -13.08 -2.38
C LEU A 46 1.86 -12.10 -1.27
N SER A 47 1.26 -12.62 -0.20
CA SER A 47 0.88 -11.82 0.97
C SER A 47 2.11 -11.13 1.59
N GLN A 48 3.20 -11.89 1.82
CA GLN A 48 4.46 -11.33 2.34
C GLN A 48 5.02 -10.24 1.42
N SER A 49 4.98 -10.43 0.10
CA SER A 49 5.43 -9.40 -0.84
C SER A 49 4.62 -8.12 -0.68
N LEU A 50 3.30 -8.18 -0.58
CA LEU A 50 2.48 -6.97 -0.39
C LEU A 50 2.71 -6.33 0.98
N HIS A 51 2.78 -7.12 2.06
CA HIS A 51 3.09 -6.60 3.40
C HIS A 51 4.42 -5.86 3.46
N THR A 52 5.46 -6.33 2.76
CA THR A 52 6.75 -5.60 2.72
C THR A 52 6.68 -4.21 2.10
N LEU A 53 5.63 -3.89 1.33
CA LEU A 53 5.41 -2.53 0.81
C LEU A 53 5.13 -1.53 1.94
N PHE A 54 4.42 -1.99 2.96
CA PHE A 54 3.85 -1.20 4.04
C PHE A 54 4.58 -1.39 5.39
N LEU A 55 5.28 -2.52 5.56
CA LEU A 55 6.10 -2.83 6.73
C LEU A 55 7.55 -2.38 6.60
N LYS A 56 8.01 -2.02 5.39
CA LYS A 56 9.35 -1.42 5.30
C LYS A 56 9.27 -0.12 6.07
N ASP A 57 10.09 -0.01 7.11
CA ASP A 57 10.57 1.25 7.67
C ASP A 57 11.14 2.05 6.50
N ARG A 58 10.25 2.67 5.73
CA ARG A 58 10.56 3.93 5.12
C ARG A 58 10.73 4.80 6.35
N VAL A 59 11.96 4.85 6.85
CA VAL A 59 12.48 6.09 7.38
C VAL A 59 12.26 7.04 6.21
N PHE A 60 11.10 7.68 6.21
CA PHE A 60 10.69 8.53 5.11
C PHE A 60 11.72 9.65 5.11
N VAL A 61 12.66 9.55 4.19
CA VAL A 61 13.78 10.50 4.07
C VAL A 61 13.23 11.89 3.74
N LYS A 62 11.97 11.97 3.30
CA LYS A 62 11.20 13.19 3.06
C LYS A 62 9.80 13.08 3.69
N PRO A 63 9.26 14.19 4.23
CA PRO A 63 7.85 14.29 4.55
C PRO A 63 6.99 13.94 3.34
N TRP A 64 6.07 13.00 3.49
CA TRP A 64 5.01 12.79 2.51
C TRP A 64 3.88 13.76 2.81
N TYR A 65 3.61 14.67 1.88
CA TYR A 65 2.52 15.66 1.97
C TYR A 65 1.18 15.02 1.59
N LEU A 66 0.97 13.77 1.97
CA LEU A 66 -0.16 12.94 1.56
C LEU A 66 -1.19 12.89 2.69
N ASP A 67 -2.43 13.23 2.38
CA ASP A 67 -3.57 12.90 3.23
C ASP A 67 -4.02 11.45 3.01
N GLN A 68 -5.04 11.03 3.74
CA GLN A 68 -5.59 9.68 3.68
C GLN A 68 -6.24 9.38 2.33
N ASP A 69 -6.90 10.34 1.69
CA ASP A 69 -7.65 10.13 0.44
C ASP A 69 -6.70 9.74 -0.70
N HIS A 70 -5.54 10.42 -0.81
CA HIS A 70 -4.53 10.08 -1.83
C HIS A 70 -3.93 8.68 -1.61
N MET A 71 -3.75 8.29 -0.34
CA MET A 71 -3.25 6.95 0.01
C MET A 71 -4.26 5.87 -0.35
N GLU A 72 -5.54 6.10 -0.05
CA GLU A 72 -6.63 5.19 -0.37
C GLU A 72 -6.80 5.04 -1.89
N GLU A 73 -6.74 6.14 -2.65
CA GLU A 73 -6.82 6.11 -4.11
C GLU A 73 -5.67 5.28 -4.72
N ALA A 74 -4.42 5.57 -4.33
CA ALA A 74 -3.27 4.81 -4.82
C ALA A 74 -3.35 3.33 -4.42
N ALA A 75 -3.87 3.02 -3.21
CA ALA A 75 -4.04 1.64 -2.76
C ALA A 75 -5.10 0.92 -3.60
N ALA A 76 -6.21 1.58 -3.93
CA ALA A 76 -7.25 1.04 -4.81
C ALA A 76 -6.68 0.71 -6.20
N GLU A 77 -5.87 1.59 -6.79
CA GLU A 77 -5.18 1.34 -8.05
C GLU A 77 -4.22 0.14 -7.97
N LEU A 78 -3.43 0.06 -6.89
CA LEU A 78 -2.55 -1.09 -6.66
C LEU A 78 -3.35 -2.39 -6.63
N PHE A 79 -4.45 -2.44 -5.88
CA PHE A 79 -5.26 -3.65 -5.74
C PHE A 79 -6.00 -4.04 -7.02
N TYR A 80 -6.40 -3.06 -7.83
CA TYR A 80 -6.89 -3.32 -9.18
C TYR A 80 -5.83 -4.06 -10.03
N HIS A 81 -4.57 -3.62 -9.99
CA HIS A 81 -3.49 -4.28 -10.72
C HIS A 81 -3.10 -5.63 -10.12
N VAL A 82 -3.20 -5.80 -8.80
CA VAL A 82 -3.02 -7.10 -8.13
C VAL A 82 -4.08 -8.10 -8.61
N ASP A 83 -5.34 -7.70 -8.70
CA ASP A 83 -6.43 -8.54 -9.21
C ASP A 83 -6.16 -8.98 -10.67
N GLU A 84 -5.80 -8.04 -11.54
CA GLU A 84 -5.44 -8.35 -12.93
C GLU A 84 -4.23 -9.29 -13.04
N ALA A 85 -3.21 -9.09 -12.19
CA ALA A 85 -2.04 -9.97 -12.12
C ALA A 85 -2.44 -11.38 -11.66
N ILE A 86 -3.29 -11.50 -10.64
CA ILE A 86 -3.81 -12.79 -10.16
C ILE A 86 -4.59 -13.50 -11.27
N LYS A 87 -5.53 -12.82 -11.94
CA LYS A 87 -6.31 -13.40 -13.05
C LYS A 87 -5.42 -13.94 -14.16
N LYS A 88 -4.33 -13.23 -14.48
CA LYS A 88 -3.43 -13.58 -15.59
C LYS A 88 -2.39 -14.62 -15.24
N PHE A 89 -1.82 -14.57 -14.03
CA PHE A 89 -0.63 -15.33 -13.65
C PHE A 89 -0.85 -16.31 -12.50
N ARG A 90 -2.10 -16.59 -12.12
CA ARG A 90 -2.46 -17.46 -10.99
C ARG A 90 -1.64 -18.76 -10.92
N ASP A 91 -1.53 -19.45 -12.04
CA ASP A 91 -0.86 -20.74 -12.15
C ASP A 91 0.65 -20.62 -12.43
N ASN A 92 1.15 -19.39 -12.64
CA ASN A 92 2.55 -19.08 -12.89
C ASN A 92 3.07 -18.15 -11.78
N LYS A 93 3.38 -18.74 -10.62
CA LYS A 93 3.86 -18.03 -9.43
C LYS A 93 5.07 -17.10 -9.72
N PRO A 94 6.11 -17.51 -10.47
CA PRO A 94 7.22 -16.61 -10.80
C PRO A 94 6.77 -15.33 -11.53
N SER A 95 5.93 -15.45 -12.56
CA SER A 95 5.42 -14.28 -13.29
C SER A 95 4.49 -13.42 -12.46
N LEU A 96 3.67 -14.04 -11.59
CA LEU A 96 2.83 -13.31 -10.64
C LEU A 96 3.68 -12.46 -9.70
N LEU A 97 4.70 -13.04 -9.06
CA LEU A 97 5.54 -12.32 -8.11
C LEU A 97 6.35 -11.20 -8.78
N GLU A 98 6.79 -11.38 -10.02
CA GLU A 98 7.44 -10.34 -10.81
C GLU A 98 6.49 -9.17 -11.12
N GLU A 99 5.27 -9.47 -11.56
CA GLU A 99 4.25 -8.43 -11.82
C GLU A 99 3.94 -7.65 -10.54
N ILE A 100 3.76 -8.34 -9.41
CA ILE A 100 3.52 -7.69 -8.11
C ILE A 100 4.69 -6.81 -7.70
N HIS A 101 5.93 -7.21 -8.00
CA HIS A 101 7.11 -6.37 -7.76
C HIS A 101 7.05 -5.07 -8.59
N ILE A 102 6.67 -5.16 -9.85
CA ILE A 102 6.49 -4.01 -10.74
C ILE A 102 5.40 -3.08 -10.19
N GLN A 103 4.24 -3.60 -9.84
CA GLN A 103 3.11 -2.79 -9.36
C GLN A 103 3.41 -2.09 -8.02
N LYS A 104 4.16 -2.76 -7.12
CA LYS A 104 4.67 -2.14 -5.88
C LYS A 104 5.57 -0.93 -6.15
N LYS A 105 6.38 -0.99 -7.21
CA LYS A 105 7.25 0.11 -7.62
C LYS A 105 6.43 1.27 -8.19
N VAL A 106 5.49 0.98 -9.09
CA VAL A 106 4.56 1.98 -9.67
C VAL A 106 3.79 2.69 -8.56
N PHE A 107 3.23 1.95 -7.60
CA PHE A 107 2.54 2.52 -6.44
C PHE A 107 3.45 3.49 -5.66
N THR A 108 4.70 3.10 -5.42
CA THR A 108 5.65 3.95 -4.69
C THR A 108 5.97 5.24 -5.45
N GLU A 109 6.24 5.13 -6.75
CA GLU A 109 6.52 6.28 -7.61
C GLU A 109 5.33 7.23 -7.68
N LYS A 110 4.10 6.68 -7.70
CA LYS A 110 2.87 7.49 -7.70
C LYS A 110 2.72 8.30 -6.42
N LEU A 111 2.96 7.68 -5.26
CA LEU A 111 2.91 8.38 -3.98
C LEU A 111 3.99 9.49 -3.89
N ASP A 112 5.19 9.22 -4.40
CA ASP A 112 6.26 10.23 -4.44
C ASP A 112 5.89 11.42 -5.36
N GLU A 113 5.28 11.17 -6.53
CA GLU A 113 4.79 12.19 -7.44
C GLU A 113 3.74 13.09 -6.77
N ILE A 114 2.67 12.50 -6.23
CA ILE A 114 1.59 13.23 -5.54
C ILE A 114 2.17 14.05 -4.38
N SER A 115 3.08 13.46 -3.61
CA SER A 115 3.70 14.15 -2.48
C SER A 115 4.51 15.38 -2.90
N GLU A 116 5.26 15.32 -4.00
CA GLU A 116 6.01 16.51 -4.48
C GLU A 116 5.05 17.55 -5.08
N GLU A 117 3.98 17.15 -5.78
CA GLU A 117 2.97 18.09 -6.27
C GLU A 117 2.27 18.86 -5.14
N LEU A 118 1.99 18.18 -4.01
CA LEU A 118 1.34 18.80 -2.85
C LEU A 118 2.28 19.69 -2.05
N LYS A 119 3.59 19.42 -2.08
CA LYS A 119 4.61 20.28 -1.46
C LYS A 119 4.77 21.62 -2.19
N GLU A 120 4.55 21.65 -3.50
CA GLU A 120 4.64 22.87 -4.31
C GLU A 120 3.43 23.79 -4.18
N LYS A 121 2.38 23.35 -3.47
CA LYS A 121 1.15 24.11 -3.20
C LYS A 121 1.16 24.78 -1.83
#